data_AF-A0A3N1KCV0-F1
#
_entry.id   AF-A0A3N1KCV0-F1
#
_cell.length_a   1.000
_cell.length_b   1.000
_cell.length_c   1.000
_cell.angle_alpha   90.00
_cell.angle_beta   90.00
_cell.angle_gamma   90.00
#
_symmetry.space_group_name_H-M   'P 1'
#
loop_
_entity.id
_entity.type
_entity.pdbx_description
1 polymer ?
#
loop_
_entity_poly.entity_id
_entity_poly.type
_entity_poly.pdbx_seq_one_letter_code
_entity_poly.pdbx_strand_id
1 'polypeptide(L)'
;MPDPRPDGDGAGQMARLTKDQRKRLRSVEQPSGTMLARLLETVTNRLAQIPGEVAAAIDAQSMKRQDIIDRDQAVADAAAPKTHQHAASDLTSGGTTGTGFTVGGALGVTGAMTATGAVQGQSVRATTAPSTNITGTRVAAWLQSSDGLLGTASSSERFKTNIRPAKLDPAAVLRLQVVYYQYIAELEQREEDPSYRVATEVGVIAERLHEAGLWQFVIYEREADGSLKVDDDGDPVCFGVRYELLALALIPVAQAQQKEIVELRADVAAINSKLGIA
;
A
#
# COMPACT_ATOMS: atom_id res chain seq x y z
N MET A 1 80.73 -52.60 100.62
CA MET A 1 81.00 -51.19 100.25
C MET A 1 82.51 -51.00 100.24
N PRO A 2 83.12 -50.59 99.11
CA PRO A 2 83.01 -49.20 98.65
C PRO A 2 82.78 -48.98 97.13
N ASP A 3 81.91 -48.01 96.87
CA ASP A 3 81.88 -46.87 95.92
C ASP A 3 82.75 -46.83 94.63
N PRO A 4 82.15 -46.60 93.44
CA PRO A 4 82.83 -46.35 92.17
C PRO A 4 83.01 -44.84 91.91
N ARG A 5 84.23 -44.40 91.55
CA ARG A 5 84.46 -43.05 91.01
C ARG A 5 84.46 -43.11 89.47
N PRO A 6 83.63 -42.32 88.76
CA PRO A 6 83.70 -42.15 87.32
C PRO A 6 84.57 -40.94 86.95
N ASP A 7 85.51 -41.15 86.04
CA ASP A 7 86.44 -40.13 85.54
C ASP A 7 85.72 -39.06 84.71
N GLY A 8 86.06 -37.79 84.97
CA GLY A 8 85.42 -36.62 84.37
C GLY A 8 86.08 -36.19 83.05
N ASP A 9 85.32 -36.25 81.94
CA ASP A 9 85.71 -35.63 80.66
C ASP A 9 84.53 -34.97 79.89
N GLY A 10 83.32 -34.94 80.47
CA GLY A 10 82.11 -34.41 79.80
C GLY A 10 81.96 -32.88 79.79
N ALA A 11 82.50 -32.19 80.80
CA ALA A 11 82.26 -30.76 80.97
C ALA A 11 83.06 -29.88 79.98
N GLY A 12 84.23 -30.35 79.53
CA GLY A 12 85.08 -29.61 78.58
C GLY A 12 84.53 -29.60 77.14
N GLN A 13 83.86 -30.67 76.72
CA GLN A 13 83.26 -30.77 75.38
C GLN A 13 82.04 -29.87 75.24
N MET A 14 81.17 -29.81 76.25
CA MET A 14 79.98 -28.95 76.24
C MET A 14 80.35 -27.47 76.13
N ALA A 15 81.36 -27.00 76.90
CA ALA A 15 81.79 -25.61 76.86
C ALA A 15 82.35 -25.19 75.48
N ARG A 16 83.03 -26.10 74.78
CA ARG A 16 83.52 -25.85 73.41
C ARG A 16 82.37 -25.77 72.41
N LEU A 17 81.41 -26.69 72.50
CA LEU A 17 80.20 -26.68 71.67
C LEU A 17 79.37 -25.41 71.85
N THR A 18 79.16 -24.93 73.09
CA THR A 18 78.39 -23.70 73.32
C THR A 18 79.11 -22.46 72.76
N LYS A 19 80.45 -22.43 72.85
CA LYS A 19 81.26 -21.33 72.31
C LYS A 19 81.24 -21.30 70.79
N ASP A 20 81.28 -22.47 70.15
CA ASP A 20 81.23 -22.60 68.69
C ASP A 20 79.82 -22.31 68.14
N GLN A 21 78.78 -22.74 68.85
CA GLN A 21 77.39 -22.36 68.56
C GLN A 21 77.15 -20.86 68.70
N ARG A 22 77.68 -20.21 69.76
CA ARG A 22 77.61 -18.73 69.89
C ARG A 22 78.35 -18.00 68.77
N LYS A 23 79.47 -18.55 68.28
CA LYS A 23 80.22 -17.96 67.16
C LYS A 23 79.46 -18.09 65.85
N ARG A 24 78.80 -19.24 65.61
CA ARG A 24 77.92 -19.46 64.47
C ARG A 24 76.67 -18.56 64.50
N LEU A 25 76.01 -18.43 65.65
CA LEU A 25 74.86 -17.53 65.83
C LEU A 25 75.25 -16.08 65.53
N ARG A 26 76.40 -15.60 66.03
CA ARG A 26 76.88 -14.24 65.74
C ARG A 26 77.19 -14.01 64.25
N SER A 27 77.62 -15.04 63.51
CA SER A 27 77.82 -14.96 62.05
C SER A 27 76.52 -15.01 61.23
N VAL A 28 75.41 -15.46 61.83
CA VAL A 28 74.08 -15.47 61.21
C VAL A 28 73.32 -14.18 61.53
N GLU A 29 73.58 -13.56 62.69
CA GLU A 29 72.96 -12.28 63.10
C GLU A 29 73.55 -11.05 62.41
N GLN A 30 74.73 -11.15 61.78
CA GLN A 30 75.28 -10.10 60.92
C GLN A 30 75.11 -10.52 59.46
N PRO A 31 74.07 -10.07 58.75
CA PRO A 31 73.92 -10.37 57.34
C PRO A 31 75.17 -9.89 56.61
N SER A 32 75.94 -10.85 56.07
CA SER A 32 77.17 -10.55 55.33
C SER A 32 76.86 -9.59 54.18
N GLY A 33 77.78 -8.68 53.84
CA GLY A 33 77.58 -7.71 52.74
C GLY A 33 77.18 -8.38 51.42
N THR A 34 77.53 -9.65 51.22
CA THR A 34 77.12 -10.48 50.08
C THR A 34 75.63 -10.87 50.10
N MET A 35 75.04 -11.12 51.27
CA MET A 35 73.60 -11.33 51.41
C MET A 35 72.82 -10.04 51.14
N LEU A 36 73.32 -8.91 51.64
CA LEU A 36 72.74 -7.60 51.37
C LEU A 36 72.79 -7.26 49.87
N ALA A 37 73.92 -7.55 49.21
CA ALA A 37 74.08 -7.34 47.78
C ALA A 37 73.11 -8.20 46.94
N ARG A 38 72.92 -9.48 47.30
CA ARG A 38 71.95 -10.37 46.62
C ARG A 38 70.51 -9.92 46.84
N LEU A 39 70.17 -9.44 48.03
CA LEU A 39 68.85 -8.90 48.31
C LEU A 39 68.60 -7.64 47.48
N LEU A 40 69.58 -6.73 47.42
CA LEU A 40 69.52 -5.53 46.59
C LEU A 40 69.37 -5.87 45.11
N GLU A 41 70.14 -6.83 44.59
CA GLU A 41 70.00 -7.30 43.21
C GLU A 41 68.61 -7.89 42.94
N THR A 42 68.08 -8.69 43.87
CA THR A 42 66.72 -9.26 43.76
C THR A 42 65.65 -8.16 43.76
N VAL A 43 65.78 -7.18 44.65
CA VAL A 43 64.86 -6.03 44.73
C VAL A 43 64.93 -5.21 43.45
N THR A 44 66.13 -4.90 42.95
CA THR A 44 66.32 -4.14 41.70
C THR A 44 65.75 -4.87 40.49
N ASN A 45 66.01 -6.18 40.39
CA ASN A 45 65.45 -7.01 39.31
C ASN A 45 63.92 -7.07 39.38
N ARG A 46 63.33 -7.14 40.59
CA ARG A 46 61.88 -7.14 40.75
C ARG A 46 61.27 -5.78 40.39
N LEU A 47 61.89 -4.69 40.82
CA LEU A 47 61.46 -3.34 40.47
C LEU A 47 61.51 -3.08 38.97
N ALA A 48 62.50 -3.65 38.26
CA ALA A 48 62.60 -3.56 36.80
C ALA A 48 61.48 -4.34 36.06
N GLN A 49 60.90 -5.36 36.68
CA GLN A 49 59.82 -6.17 36.10
C GLN A 49 58.42 -5.56 36.29
N ILE A 50 58.22 -4.76 37.35
CA ILE A 50 56.90 -4.17 37.68
C ILE A 50 56.26 -3.41 36.50
N PRO A 51 56.97 -2.55 35.74
CA PRO A 51 56.34 -1.82 34.64
C PRO A 51 55.77 -2.73 33.56
N GLY A 52 56.46 -3.83 33.24
CA GLY A 52 56.01 -4.80 32.24
C GLY A 52 54.80 -5.60 32.72
N GLU A 53 54.81 -6.03 33.97
CA GLU A 53 53.68 -6.76 34.58
C GLU A 53 52.43 -5.87 34.71
N VAL A 54 52.61 -4.60 35.10
CA VAL A 54 51.52 -3.63 35.22
C VAL A 54 50.95 -3.29 33.84
N ALA A 55 51.79 -3.07 32.82
CA ALA A 55 51.33 -2.82 31.46
C ALA A 55 50.53 -4.00 30.90
N ALA A 56 51.02 -5.24 31.08
CA ALA A 56 50.31 -6.44 30.66
C ALA A 56 48.97 -6.63 31.39
N ALA A 57 48.92 -6.31 32.69
CA ALA A 57 47.68 -6.35 33.46
C ALA A 57 46.66 -5.29 33.00
N ILE A 58 47.13 -4.08 32.68
CA ILE A 58 46.29 -3.01 32.12
C ILE A 58 45.74 -3.44 30.77
N ASP A 59 46.56 -4.00 29.88
CA ASP A 59 46.09 -4.45 28.55
C ASP A 59 45.12 -5.63 28.62
N ALA A 60 45.29 -6.53 29.60
CA ALA A 60 44.41 -7.67 29.79
C ALA A 60 43.06 -7.30 30.45
N GLN A 61 43.03 -6.26 31.28
CA GLN A 61 41.84 -5.84 32.03
C GLN A 61 41.10 -4.66 31.38
N SER A 62 41.78 -3.87 30.55
CA SER A 62 41.17 -2.72 29.89
C SER A 62 40.38 -3.19 28.67
N MET A 63 39.07 -2.99 28.70
CA MET A 63 38.26 -3.05 27.49
C MET A 63 38.76 -1.98 26.51
N LYS A 64 39.07 -2.36 25.28
CA LYS A 64 39.43 -1.37 24.27
C LYS A 64 38.19 -0.56 23.94
N ARG A 65 38.40 0.71 23.57
CA ARG A 65 37.31 1.59 23.11
C ARG A 65 36.47 0.95 22.01
N GLN A 66 37.11 0.15 21.15
CA GLN A 66 36.43 -0.58 20.08
C GLN A 66 35.47 -1.65 20.62
N ASP A 67 35.83 -2.39 21.67
CA ASP A 67 34.97 -3.40 22.28
C ASP A 67 33.70 -2.78 22.89
N ILE A 68 33.82 -1.56 23.42
CA ILE A 68 32.68 -0.79 23.93
C ILE A 68 31.77 -0.38 22.78
N ILE A 69 32.34 0.15 21.69
CA ILE A 69 31.58 0.56 20.49
C ILE A 69 30.85 -0.64 19.88
N ASP A 70 31.52 -1.77 19.73
CA ASP A 70 30.96 -2.98 19.13
C ASP A 70 29.82 -3.54 19.98
N ARG A 71 29.97 -3.51 21.32
CA ARG A 71 28.91 -3.93 22.26
C ARG A 71 27.70 -3.00 22.20
N ASP A 72 27.91 -1.69 22.18
CA ASP A 72 26.82 -0.72 22.12
C ASP A 72 26.06 -0.81 20.79
N GLN A 73 26.78 -1.05 19.69
CA GLN A 73 26.17 -1.31 18.38
C GLN A 73 25.36 -2.60 18.39
N ALA A 74 25.88 -3.69 18.97
CA ALA A 74 25.14 -4.94 19.09
C ALA A 74 23.86 -4.79 19.94
N VAL A 75 23.90 -3.97 21.00
CA VAL A 75 22.72 -3.65 21.80
C VAL A 75 21.72 -2.81 21.01
N ALA A 76 22.17 -1.82 20.23
CA ALA A 76 21.31 -1.01 19.38
C ALA A 76 20.64 -1.84 18.27
N ASP A 77 21.38 -2.75 17.64
CA ASP A 77 20.89 -3.65 16.60
C ASP A 77 19.89 -4.69 17.13
N ALA A 78 20.06 -5.12 18.39
CA ALA A 78 19.14 -6.02 19.07
C ALA A 78 17.91 -5.32 19.66
N ALA A 79 18.02 -4.04 20.02
CA ALA A 79 16.95 -3.26 20.65
C ALA A 79 15.93 -2.69 19.65
N ALA A 80 16.24 -2.67 18.35
CA ALA A 80 15.30 -2.23 17.33
C ALA A 80 14.44 -3.42 16.83
N PRO A 81 13.16 -3.55 17.23
CA PRO A 81 12.28 -4.52 16.58
C PRO A 81 12.10 -4.12 15.12
N LYS A 82 12.70 -4.90 14.20
CA LYS A 82 12.58 -4.69 12.75
C LYS A 82 11.14 -4.83 12.24
N THR A 83 10.28 -5.44 13.05
CA THR A 83 8.83 -5.51 12.88
C THR A 83 8.18 -5.53 14.25
N HIS A 84 7.17 -4.70 14.46
CA HIS A 84 6.27 -4.82 15.60
C HIS A 84 4.84 -4.91 15.05
N GLN A 85 3.99 -5.67 15.74
CA GLN A 85 2.57 -5.81 15.41
C GLN A 85 1.77 -5.05 16.46
N HIS A 86 0.82 -4.24 16.00
CA HIS A 86 -0.18 -3.59 16.83
C HIS A 86 -1.53 -4.22 16.54
N ALA A 87 -2.40 -4.32 17.53
CA ALA A 87 -3.80 -4.55 17.26
C ALA A 87 -4.38 -3.29 16.59
N ALA A 88 -5.39 -3.45 15.72
CA ALA A 88 -6.06 -2.30 15.09
C ALA A 88 -6.64 -1.32 16.13
N SER A 89 -6.98 -1.82 17.32
CA SER A 89 -7.44 -1.03 18.48
C SER A 89 -6.38 -0.11 19.08
N ASP A 90 -5.09 -0.36 18.82
CA ASP A 90 -3.99 0.41 19.41
C ASP A 90 -3.75 1.74 18.68
N LEU A 91 -4.36 1.92 17.50
CA LEU A 91 -4.34 3.14 16.70
C LEU A 91 -5.52 4.04 17.07
N THR A 92 -5.42 4.72 18.21
CA THR A 92 -6.50 5.59 18.72
C THR A 92 -6.50 7.01 18.13
N SER A 93 -5.35 7.48 17.61
CA SER A 93 -5.23 8.76 16.88
C SER A 93 -3.88 8.87 16.17
N GLY A 94 -3.89 9.37 14.92
CA GLY A 94 -2.68 9.55 14.10
C GLY A 94 -2.90 9.18 12.63
N GLY A 95 -2.13 9.77 11.73
CA GLY A 95 -2.12 9.45 10.31
C GLY A 95 -0.94 8.57 9.94
N THR A 96 -1.12 7.65 9.00
CA THR A 96 -0.01 6.90 8.39
C THR A 96 0.63 7.76 7.31
N THR A 97 1.91 8.14 7.45
CA THR A 97 2.64 8.90 6.43
C THR A 97 3.45 8.02 5.47
N GLY A 98 3.35 6.69 5.61
CA GLY A 98 4.07 5.71 4.78
C GLY A 98 3.41 5.42 3.44
N THR A 99 4.22 4.97 2.48
CA THR A 99 3.74 4.43 1.21
C THR A 99 3.06 3.08 1.43
N GLY A 100 1.72 3.10 1.53
CA GLY A 100 0.90 1.89 1.62
C GLY A 100 0.30 1.68 3.00
N PHE A 101 -1.03 1.57 3.03
CA PHE A 101 -1.83 1.14 4.17
C PHE A 101 -2.87 0.16 3.63
N THR A 102 -2.91 -1.05 4.18
CA THR A 102 -3.82 -2.10 3.73
C THR A 102 -4.76 -2.48 4.87
N VAL A 103 -6.06 -2.37 4.62
CA VAL A 103 -7.10 -2.87 5.53
C VAL A 103 -7.62 -4.18 4.94
N GLY A 104 -7.44 -5.29 5.65
CA GLY A 104 -7.93 -6.61 5.23
C GLY A 104 -9.45 -6.79 5.34
N GLY A 105 -10.19 -5.72 5.63
CA GLY A 105 -11.63 -5.71 5.91
C GLY A 105 -12.24 -4.33 5.62
N ALA A 106 -13.33 -4.00 6.30
CA ALA A 106 -14.03 -2.72 6.08
C ALA A 106 -13.24 -1.52 6.62
N LEU A 107 -13.09 -0.47 5.82
CA LEU A 107 -12.61 0.85 6.23
C LEU A 107 -13.82 1.79 6.39
N GLY A 108 -14.10 2.23 7.62
CA GLY A 108 -15.12 3.23 7.90
C GLY A 108 -14.52 4.65 7.94
N VAL A 109 -15.00 5.55 7.10
CA VAL A 109 -14.64 6.98 7.13
C VAL A 109 -15.88 7.79 7.48
N THR A 110 -15.92 8.35 8.69
CA THR A 110 -17.05 9.19 9.16
C THR A 110 -17.04 10.59 8.55
N GLY A 111 -15.87 11.05 8.08
CA GLY A 111 -15.67 12.35 7.41
C GLY A 111 -15.49 12.22 5.90
N ALA A 112 -14.77 13.18 5.31
CA ALA A 112 -14.42 13.13 3.89
C ALA A 112 -13.23 12.18 3.64
N MET A 113 -13.32 11.36 2.59
CA MET A 113 -12.18 10.63 2.01
C MET A 113 -11.71 11.38 0.77
N THR A 114 -10.46 11.85 0.76
CA THR A 114 -9.83 12.47 -0.41
C THR A 114 -8.77 11.54 -0.98
N ALA A 115 -8.96 11.08 -2.22
CA ALA A 115 -7.96 10.30 -2.96
C ALA A 115 -7.35 11.17 -4.05
N THR A 116 -6.02 11.23 -4.13
CA THR A 116 -5.30 11.90 -5.23
C THR A 116 -5.06 10.97 -6.42
N GLY A 117 -5.17 9.66 -6.21
CA GLY A 117 -5.10 8.62 -7.24
C GLY A 117 -6.45 7.94 -7.48
N ALA A 118 -6.42 6.79 -8.16
CA ALA A 118 -7.63 6.02 -8.46
C ALA A 118 -8.22 5.36 -7.20
N VAL A 119 -9.54 5.40 -7.07
CA VAL A 119 -10.30 4.51 -6.19
C VAL A 119 -10.77 3.33 -7.04
N GLN A 120 -10.24 2.14 -6.76
CA GLN A 120 -10.52 0.92 -7.52
C GLN A 120 -11.16 -0.13 -6.63
N GLY A 121 -12.15 -0.86 -7.15
CA GLY A 121 -12.82 -1.95 -6.44
C GLY A 121 -13.87 -2.61 -7.33
N GLN A 122 -14.35 -3.78 -6.94
CA GLN A 122 -15.36 -4.53 -7.72
C GLN A 122 -16.70 -3.77 -7.84
N SER A 123 -17.02 -2.90 -6.88
CA SER A 123 -18.20 -2.02 -6.95
C SER A 123 -17.95 -0.75 -6.16
N VAL A 124 -18.14 0.42 -6.79
CA VAL A 124 -18.20 1.71 -6.11
C VAL A 124 -19.68 2.09 -5.96
N ARG A 125 -20.25 1.89 -4.77
CA ARG A 125 -21.67 2.15 -4.49
C ARG A 125 -21.82 3.45 -3.69
N ALA A 126 -22.61 4.39 -4.20
CA ALA A 126 -22.99 5.61 -3.48
C ALA A 126 -24.48 5.55 -3.11
N THR A 127 -24.80 4.78 -2.07
CA THR A 127 -26.18 4.44 -1.65
C THR A 127 -27.02 5.64 -1.20
N THR A 128 -26.38 6.74 -0.83
CA THR A 128 -27.02 7.99 -0.42
C THR A 128 -26.17 9.16 -0.94
N ALA A 129 -26.31 9.51 -2.21
CA ALA A 129 -25.80 10.77 -2.73
C ALA A 129 -26.97 11.79 -2.77
N PRO A 130 -27.24 12.57 -1.70
CA PRO A 130 -28.14 13.69 -1.80
C PRO A 130 -27.53 14.74 -2.74
N SER A 131 -28.28 15.15 -3.76
CA SER A 131 -27.96 16.35 -4.53
C SER A 131 -28.08 17.55 -3.59
N THR A 132 -26.96 18.11 -3.15
CA THR A 132 -26.97 19.45 -2.57
C THR A 132 -27.57 20.42 -3.58
N ASN A 133 -28.15 21.54 -3.13
CA ASN A 133 -28.63 22.56 -4.06
C ASN A 133 -27.43 23.12 -4.84
N ILE A 134 -27.46 22.90 -6.16
CA ILE A 134 -26.34 23.17 -7.05
C ILE A 134 -26.35 24.65 -7.43
N THR A 135 -25.24 25.35 -7.19
CA THR A 135 -25.07 26.80 -7.46
C THR A 135 -24.15 27.10 -8.66
N GLY A 136 -23.69 26.07 -9.38
CA GLY A 136 -22.73 26.18 -10.50
C GLY A 136 -23.12 25.41 -11.75
N THR A 137 -22.37 25.63 -12.84
CA THR A 137 -22.51 24.87 -14.09
C THR A 137 -22.12 23.41 -13.89
N ARG A 138 -22.79 22.50 -14.61
CA ARG A 138 -22.63 21.04 -14.46
C ARG A 138 -21.99 20.44 -15.70
N VAL A 139 -21.37 19.28 -15.51
CA VAL A 139 -20.85 18.42 -16.57
C VAL A 139 -21.53 17.07 -16.48
N ALA A 140 -21.85 16.46 -17.62
CA ALA A 140 -22.35 15.09 -17.65
C ALA A 140 -21.18 14.13 -17.39
N ALA A 141 -21.34 13.26 -16.39
CA ALA A 141 -20.38 12.20 -16.14
C ALA A 141 -20.63 11.03 -17.09
N TRP A 142 -19.55 10.37 -17.53
CA TRP A 142 -19.59 9.06 -18.15
C TRP A 142 -18.90 8.05 -17.25
N LEU A 143 -19.31 6.79 -17.37
CA LEU A 143 -18.67 5.64 -16.74
C LEU A 143 -18.11 4.75 -17.84
N GLN A 144 -16.81 4.46 -17.79
CA GLN A 144 -16.18 3.53 -18.72
C GLN A 144 -16.43 2.11 -18.26
N SER A 145 -17.00 1.32 -19.15
CA SER A 145 -17.44 -0.04 -18.84
C SER A 145 -16.29 -1.00 -18.51
N SER A 146 -15.07 -0.75 -18.98
CA SER A 146 -13.95 -1.69 -18.86
C SER A 146 -13.26 -1.66 -17.49
N ASP A 147 -13.19 -0.50 -16.85
CA ASP A 147 -12.41 -0.28 -15.62
C ASP A 147 -13.17 0.53 -14.56
N GLY A 148 -14.43 0.89 -14.85
CA GLY A 148 -15.26 1.69 -13.95
C GLY A 148 -14.78 3.14 -13.79
N LEU A 149 -13.91 3.62 -14.70
CA LEU A 149 -13.42 5.00 -14.63
C LEU A 149 -14.59 5.98 -14.84
N LEU A 150 -14.75 6.90 -13.89
CA LEU A 150 -15.70 8.01 -13.98
C LEU A 150 -15.00 9.23 -14.58
N GLY A 151 -15.58 9.79 -15.63
CA GLY A 151 -14.99 10.92 -16.33
C GLY A 151 -16.02 11.90 -16.86
N THR A 152 -15.55 12.93 -17.56
CA THR A 152 -16.41 13.89 -18.27
C THR A 152 -15.96 14.00 -19.73
N ALA A 153 -16.90 14.27 -20.63
CA ALA A 153 -16.59 14.37 -22.05
C ALA A 153 -16.29 15.82 -22.43
N SER A 154 -15.13 16.05 -23.03
CA SER A 154 -14.80 17.36 -23.59
C SER A 154 -15.52 17.58 -24.92
N SER A 155 -16.24 18.69 -25.04
CA SER A 155 -16.97 19.04 -26.28
C SER A 155 -16.47 20.32 -26.95
N SER A 156 -15.16 20.54 -26.94
CA SER A 156 -14.52 21.62 -27.72
C SER A 156 -13.89 21.07 -28.99
N GLU A 157 -14.01 21.82 -30.09
CA GLU A 157 -13.38 21.49 -31.38
C GLU A 157 -11.86 21.32 -31.25
N ARG A 158 -11.20 22.02 -30.31
CA ARG A 158 -9.75 21.88 -30.08
C ARG A 158 -9.30 20.48 -29.66
N PHE A 159 -10.22 19.64 -29.19
CA PHE A 159 -9.96 18.25 -28.80
C PHE A 159 -10.58 17.24 -29.78
N LYS A 160 -11.14 17.71 -30.90
CA LYS A 160 -11.86 16.88 -31.88
C LYS A 160 -11.24 17.06 -33.25
N THR A 161 -11.27 15.99 -34.05
CA THR A 161 -10.78 15.99 -35.44
C THR A 161 -11.81 15.29 -36.34
N ASN A 162 -11.64 15.37 -37.66
CA ASN A 162 -12.53 14.75 -38.65
C ASN A 162 -14.02 15.12 -38.47
N ILE A 163 -14.29 16.38 -38.11
CA ILE A 163 -15.64 16.88 -37.89
C ILE A 163 -16.37 16.97 -39.23
N ARG A 164 -17.48 16.25 -39.34
CA ARG A 164 -18.33 16.19 -40.53
C ARG A 164 -19.79 15.96 -40.13
N PRO A 165 -20.77 16.34 -40.97
CA PRO A 165 -22.17 16.04 -40.71
C PRO A 165 -22.40 14.54 -40.50
N ALA A 166 -23.16 14.18 -39.47
CA ALA A 166 -23.55 12.80 -39.22
C ALA A 166 -24.56 12.35 -40.30
N LYS A 167 -24.30 11.18 -40.90
CA LYS A 167 -25.23 10.55 -41.85
C LYS A 167 -26.09 9.54 -41.09
N LEU A 168 -27.13 10.02 -40.43
CA LEU A 168 -28.13 9.19 -39.77
C LEU A 168 -29.35 9.07 -40.69
N ASP A 169 -29.89 7.87 -40.88
CA ASP A 169 -31.18 7.67 -41.56
C ASP A 169 -32.32 8.09 -40.62
N PRO A 170 -33.04 9.20 -40.89
CA PRO A 170 -34.15 9.63 -40.04
C PRO A 170 -35.25 8.57 -39.94
N ALA A 171 -35.45 7.79 -41.01
CA ALA A 171 -36.47 6.76 -41.02
C ALA A 171 -36.10 5.59 -40.09
N ALA A 172 -34.82 5.23 -40.00
CA ALA A 172 -34.33 4.24 -39.04
C ALA A 172 -34.59 4.69 -37.59
N VAL A 173 -34.34 5.96 -37.28
CA VAL A 173 -34.60 6.52 -35.95
C VAL A 173 -36.10 6.50 -35.62
N LEU A 174 -36.96 6.89 -36.57
CA LEU A 174 -38.42 6.88 -36.39
C LEU A 174 -39.04 5.48 -36.26
N ARG A 175 -38.36 4.44 -36.78
CA ARG A 175 -38.79 3.04 -36.63
C ARG A 175 -38.49 2.44 -35.26
N LEU A 176 -37.65 3.09 -34.45
CA LEU A 176 -37.35 2.61 -33.10
C LEU A 176 -38.62 2.59 -32.25
N GLN A 177 -38.81 1.49 -31.54
CA GLN A 177 -39.94 1.32 -30.64
C GLN A 177 -39.49 1.49 -29.20
N VAL A 178 -40.16 2.38 -28.48
CA VAL A 178 -40.10 2.42 -27.02
C VAL A 178 -40.96 1.28 -26.50
N VAL A 179 -40.38 0.44 -25.65
CA VAL A 179 -41.01 -0.75 -25.08
C VAL A 179 -41.02 -0.67 -23.55
N TYR A 180 -42.00 -1.33 -22.95
CA TYR A 180 -41.95 -1.69 -21.54
C TYR A 180 -41.34 -3.07 -21.39
N TYR A 181 -40.48 -3.25 -20.39
CA TYR A 181 -39.86 -4.52 -20.11
C TYR A 181 -39.66 -4.71 -18.60
N GLN A 182 -39.33 -5.94 -18.23
CA GLN A 182 -38.96 -6.32 -16.87
C GLN A 182 -37.68 -7.14 -16.97
N TYR A 183 -36.77 -7.00 -16.01
CA TYR A 183 -35.57 -7.81 -15.97
C TYR A 183 -35.91 -9.25 -15.58
N ILE A 184 -35.29 -10.22 -16.27
CA ILE A 184 -35.49 -11.65 -15.97
C ILE A 184 -35.12 -11.96 -14.52
N ALA A 185 -34.01 -11.42 -14.03
CA ALA A 185 -33.57 -11.59 -12.64
C ALA A 185 -34.59 -11.08 -11.59
N GLU A 186 -35.34 -10.02 -11.90
CA GLU A 186 -36.39 -9.51 -11.00
C GLU A 186 -37.61 -10.44 -10.99
N LEU A 187 -37.90 -11.09 -12.13
CA LEU A 187 -38.96 -12.10 -12.21
C LEU A 187 -38.59 -13.35 -11.42
N GLU A 188 -37.34 -13.81 -11.51
CA GLU A 188 -36.80 -14.92 -10.71
C GLU A 188 -36.91 -14.61 -9.21
N GLN A 189 -36.56 -13.39 -8.80
CA GLN A 189 -36.71 -12.97 -7.40
C GLN A 189 -38.17 -12.99 -6.91
N ARG A 190 -39.14 -12.65 -7.78
CA ARG A 190 -40.56 -12.76 -7.44
C ARG A 190 -41.04 -14.21 -7.32
N GLU A 191 -40.43 -15.14 -8.04
CA GLU A 191 -40.76 -16.56 -7.87
C GLU A 191 -40.34 -17.08 -6.49
N GLU A 192 -39.22 -16.59 -5.95
CA GLU A 192 -38.76 -16.88 -4.60
C GLU A 192 -39.56 -16.13 -3.51
N ASP A 193 -39.93 -14.87 -3.77
CA ASP A 193 -40.78 -14.06 -2.91
C ASP A 193 -41.98 -13.51 -3.70
N PRO A 194 -43.15 -14.17 -3.64
CA PRO A 194 -44.36 -13.71 -4.33
C PRO A 194 -44.85 -12.32 -3.91
N SER A 195 -44.37 -11.78 -2.79
CA SER A 195 -44.70 -10.42 -2.34
C SER A 195 -43.81 -9.35 -2.97
N TYR A 196 -42.70 -9.76 -3.61
CA TYR A 196 -41.78 -8.88 -4.32
C TYR A 196 -42.45 -8.21 -5.52
N ARG A 197 -42.27 -6.89 -5.63
CA ARG A 197 -42.85 -6.10 -6.72
C ARG A 197 -41.80 -5.86 -7.79
N VAL A 198 -41.98 -6.51 -8.92
CA VAL A 198 -41.15 -6.32 -10.11
C VAL A 198 -41.44 -4.95 -10.73
N ALA A 199 -40.40 -4.15 -10.88
CA ALA A 199 -40.47 -2.86 -11.55
C ALA A 199 -40.68 -3.07 -13.06
N THR A 200 -41.54 -2.23 -13.65
CA THR A 200 -41.67 -2.15 -15.11
C THR A 200 -40.81 -0.99 -15.59
N GLU A 201 -39.83 -1.31 -16.41
CA GLU A 201 -38.91 -0.36 -17.00
C GLU A 201 -39.38 0.08 -18.39
N VAL A 202 -38.94 1.25 -18.82
CA VAL A 202 -39.21 1.80 -20.15
C VAL A 202 -37.90 2.05 -20.89
N GLY A 203 -37.82 1.66 -22.16
CA GLY A 203 -36.59 1.84 -22.90
C GLY A 203 -36.67 1.37 -24.35
N VAL A 204 -35.50 1.17 -24.95
CA VAL A 204 -35.31 0.60 -26.28
C VAL A 204 -34.35 -0.60 -26.19
N ILE A 205 -34.41 -1.49 -27.17
CA ILE A 205 -33.63 -2.74 -27.19
C ILE A 205 -32.38 -2.57 -28.04
N ALA A 206 -31.20 -2.88 -27.49
CA ALA A 206 -29.91 -2.61 -28.10
C ALA A 206 -29.73 -3.32 -29.46
N GLU A 207 -30.15 -4.57 -29.55
CA GLU A 207 -30.13 -5.41 -30.75
C GLU A 207 -30.94 -4.77 -31.88
N ARG A 208 -32.12 -4.20 -31.55
CA ARG A 208 -32.95 -3.50 -32.55
C ARG A 208 -32.29 -2.23 -33.07
N LEU A 209 -31.46 -1.56 -32.26
CA LEU A 209 -30.66 -0.42 -32.74
C LEU A 209 -29.51 -0.91 -33.65
N HIS A 210 -28.87 -2.02 -33.29
CA HIS A 210 -27.83 -2.64 -34.12
C HIS A 210 -28.39 -3.00 -35.50
N GLU A 211 -29.49 -3.75 -35.54
CA GLU A 211 -30.20 -4.15 -36.77
C GLU A 211 -30.63 -2.96 -37.63
N ALA A 212 -30.98 -1.83 -37.00
CA ALA A 212 -31.34 -0.59 -37.69
C ALA A 212 -30.13 0.16 -38.29
N GLY A 213 -28.91 -0.35 -38.13
CA GLY A 213 -27.68 0.31 -38.55
C GLY A 213 -27.28 1.50 -37.66
N LEU A 214 -27.82 1.56 -36.44
CA LEU A 214 -27.62 2.65 -35.48
C LEU A 214 -26.58 2.31 -34.41
N TRP A 215 -25.60 1.49 -34.78
CA TRP A 215 -24.43 1.04 -34.01
C TRP A 215 -23.74 2.09 -33.11
N GLN A 216 -23.66 3.38 -33.50
CA GLN A 216 -23.06 4.42 -32.65
C GLN A 216 -23.80 4.69 -31.32
N PHE A 217 -25.05 4.20 -31.19
CA PHE A 217 -25.86 4.32 -29.98
C PHE A 217 -25.90 3.02 -29.15
N VAL A 218 -25.21 1.97 -29.61
CA VAL A 218 -25.14 0.68 -28.91
C VAL A 218 -23.87 0.62 -28.08
N ILE A 219 -24.00 0.08 -26.86
CA ILE A 219 -22.89 -0.33 -26.02
C ILE A 219 -22.71 -1.83 -26.27
N TYR A 220 -21.49 -2.24 -26.63
CA TYR A 220 -21.15 -3.64 -26.87
C TYR A 220 -20.37 -4.21 -25.70
N GLU A 221 -20.55 -5.51 -25.45
CA GLU A 221 -19.74 -6.23 -24.47
C GLU A 221 -18.26 -6.26 -24.89
N ARG A 222 -17.39 -6.29 -23.88
CA ARG A 222 -15.95 -6.41 -24.07
C ARG A 222 -15.40 -7.50 -23.18
N GLU A 223 -14.39 -8.18 -23.70
CA GLU A 223 -13.59 -9.13 -22.94
C GLU A 223 -12.72 -8.42 -21.90
N ALA A 224 -12.15 -9.19 -20.96
CA ALA A 224 -11.28 -8.65 -19.92
C ALA A 224 -10.03 -7.93 -20.47
N ASP A 225 -9.57 -8.29 -21.66
CA ASP A 225 -8.47 -7.63 -22.36
C ASP A 225 -8.89 -6.37 -23.14
N GLY A 226 -10.17 -6.00 -23.09
CA GLY A 226 -10.76 -4.86 -23.76
C GLY A 226 -11.14 -5.09 -25.23
N SER A 227 -10.85 -6.28 -25.78
CA SER A 227 -11.32 -6.68 -27.10
C SER A 227 -12.85 -6.77 -27.12
N LEU A 228 -13.43 -6.62 -28.32
CA LEU A 228 -14.88 -6.65 -28.48
C LEU A 228 -15.34 -8.12 -28.45
N LYS A 229 -16.30 -8.42 -27.60
CA LYS A 229 -16.88 -9.76 -27.53
C LYS A 229 -17.81 -9.98 -28.73
N VAL A 230 -17.67 -11.13 -29.37
CA VAL A 230 -18.47 -11.52 -30.54
C VAL A 230 -19.29 -12.77 -30.21
N ASP A 231 -20.43 -12.92 -30.85
CA ASP A 231 -21.24 -14.14 -30.80
C ASP A 231 -20.70 -15.22 -31.75
N ASP A 232 -21.43 -16.34 -31.85
CA ASP A 232 -21.06 -17.49 -32.67
C ASP A 232 -21.03 -17.17 -34.18
N ASP A 233 -21.75 -16.14 -34.61
CA ASP A 233 -21.80 -15.67 -36.00
C ASP A 233 -20.70 -14.62 -36.30
N GLY A 234 -19.96 -14.20 -35.27
CA GLY A 234 -18.89 -13.21 -35.35
C GLY A 234 -19.36 -11.77 -35.21
N ASP A 235 -20.63 -11.55 -34.86
CA ASP A 235 -21.22 -10.23 -34.68
C ASP A 235 -20.99 -9.71 -33.25
N PRO A 236 -20.86 -8.38 -33.05
CA PRO A 236 -20.72 -7.79 -31.73
C PRO A 236 -21.87 -8.09 -30.77
N VAL A 237 -21.55 -8.59 -29.58
CA VAL A 237 -22.57 -8.81 -28.54
C VAL A 237 -23.07 -7.47 -27.99
N CYS A 238 -24.36 -7.20 -28.18
CA CYS A 238 -25.03 -6.00 -27.66
C CYS A 238 -25.19 -6.09 -26.14
N PHE A 239 -24.77 -5.06 -25.42
CA PHE A 239 -24.89 -4.97 -23.95
C PHE A 239 -25.95 -3.96 -23.51
N GLY A 240 -26.01 -2.81 -24.19
CA GLY A 240 -26.86 -1.72 -23.73
C GLY A 240 -26.96 -0.57 -24.71
N VAL A 241 -27.56 0.51 -24.26
CA VAL A 241 -27.90 1.66 -25.10
C VAL A 241 -27.34 2.94 -24.52
N ARG A 242 -26.78 3.76 -25.41
CA ARG A 242 -26.32 5.11 -25.13
C ARG A 242 -27.49 6.10 -25.16
N TYR A 243 -28.33 6.02 -24.13
CA TYR A 243 -29.54 6.84 -24.01
C TYR A 243 -29.24 8.35 -24.10
N GLU A 244 -28.07 8.79 -23.64
CA GLU A 244 -27.66 10.20 -23.68
C GLU A 244 -27.49 10.73 -25.10
N LEU A 245 -27.27 9.86 -26.08
CA LEU A 245 -27.11 10.25 -27.48
C LEU A 245 -28.39 10.17 -28.30
N LEU A 246 -29.42 9.43 -27.85
CA LEU A 246 -30.63 9.24 -28.64
C LEU A 246 -31.34 10.56 -28.94
N ALA A 247 -31.29 11.53 -28.02
CA ALA A 247 -31.82 12.87 -28.25
C ALA A 247 -31.12 13.61 -29.42
N LEU A 248 -29.82 13.36 -29.63
CA LEU A 248 -29.09 13.94 -30.77
C LEU A 248 -29.52 13.32 -32.10
N ALA A 249 -29.95 12.05 -32.09
CA ALA A 249 -30.48 11.37 -33.27
C ALA A 249 -31.80 11.97 -33.77
N LEU A 250 -32.55 12.67 -32.90
CA LEU A 250 -33.79 13.36 -33.27
C LEU A 250 -33.56 14.66 -34.04
N ILE A 251 -32.37 15.26 -33.96
CA ILE A 251 -32.04 16.51 -34.67
C ILE A 251 -32.21 16.35 -36.19
N PRO A 252 -31.59 15.36 -36.87
CA PRO A 252 -31.78 15.17 -38.31
C PRO A 252 -33.22 14.79 -38.66
N VAL A 253 -33.96 14.11 -37.78
CA VAL A 253 -35.39 13.82 -37.96
C VAL A 253 -36.19 15.12 -37.98
N ALA A 254 -36.00 15.99 -37.00
CA ALA A 254 -36.69 17.28 -36.93
C ALA A 254 -36.32 18.19 -38.12
N GLN A 255 -35.06 18.17 -38.57
CA GLN A 255 -34.63 18.90 -39.76
C GLN A 255 -35.30 18.37 -41.04
N ALA A 256 -35.40 17.04 -41.19
CA ALA A 256 -36.09 16.42 -42.32
C ALA A 256 -37.59 16.76 -42.33
N GLN A 257 -38.25 16.65 -41.17
CA GLN A 257 -39.66 17.02 -41.01
C GLN A 257 -39.90 18.51 -41.29
N GLN A 258 -39.03 19.41 -40.82
CA GLN A 258 -39.14 20.83 -41.10
C GLN A 258 -39.01 21.14 -42.59
N LYS A 259 -38.13 20.43 -43.30
CA LYS A 259 -37.99 20.55 -44.76
C LYS A 259 -39.26 20.10 -45.46
N GLU A 260 -39.79 18.92 -45.10
CA GLU A 260 -41.03 18.39 -45.68
C GLU A 260 -42.23 19.32 -45.44
N ILE A 261 -42.36 19.87 -44.22
CA ILE A 261 -43.43 20.84 -43.90
C ILE A 261 -43.34 22.09 -44.79
N VAL A 262 -42.13 22.59 -45.06
CA VAL A 262 -41.94 23.77 -45.93
C VAL A 262 -42.33 23.45 -47.37
N GLU A 263 -41.93 22.28 -47.87
CA GLU A 263 -42.26 21.81 -49.22
C GLU A 263 -43.78 21.61 -49.37
N LEU A 264 -44.42 20.92 -48.42
CA LEU A 264 -45.88 20.73 -48.42
C LEU A 264 -46.65 22.04 -48.35
N ARG A 265 -46.18 23.02 -47.56
CA ARG A 265 -46.81 24.36 -47.51
C ARG A 265 -46.68 25.11 -48.83
N ALA A 266 -45.56 24.98 -49.52
CA ALA A 266 -45.37 25.58 -50.84
C ALA A 266 -46.30 24.94 -51.87
N ASP A 267 -46.45 23.62 -51.85
CA ASP A 267 -47.35 22.89 -52.74
C ASP A 267 -48.82 23.26 -52.49
N VAL A 268 -49.24 23.33 -51.23
CA VAL A 268 -50.60 23.78 -50.86
C VAL A 268 -50.84 25.21 -51.35
N ALA A 269 -49.88 26.12 -51.19
CA ALA A 269 -50.02 27.49 -51.69
C ALA A 269 -50.14 27.54 -53.22
N ALA A 270 -49.36 26.71 -53.94
CA ALA A 270 -49.43 26.60 -55.39
C ALA A 270 -50.78 26.02 -55.87
N ILE A 271 -51.31 25.03 -55.16
CA ILE A 271 -52.63 24.44 -55.45
C ILE A 271 -53.74 25.46 -55.18
N ASN A 272 -53.72 26.13 -54.03
CA ASN A 272 -54.71 27.16 -53.68
C ASN A 272 -54.73 28.29 -54.72
N SER A 273 -53.55 28.72 -55.18
CA SER A 273 -53.42 29.71 -56.25
C SER A 273 -54.05 29.22 -57.57
N LYS A 274 -53.86 27.95 -57.95
CA LYS A 274 -54.49 27.37 -59.16
C LYS A 274 -56.01 27.24 -59.05
N LEU A 275 -56.53 27.01 -57.84
CA LEU A 275 -57.97 26.87 -57.58
C LEU A 275 -58.68 28.21 -57.33
N GLY A 276 -57.95 29.33 -57.27
CA GLY A 276 -58.52 30.65 -56.96
C GLY A 276 -59.04 30.75 -55.52
N ILE A 277 -58.58 29.89 -54.63
CA ILE A 277 -58.94 29.87 -53.21
C ILE A 277 -57.89 30.72 -52.50
N ALA A 278 -58.30 31.91 -52.05
CA ALA A 278 -57.49 32.81 -51.21
C ALA A 278 -57.61 32.41 -49.73
#